data_AF-A0AAD6GT61-F1
#
_entry.id   AF-A0AAD6GT61-F1
#
_cell.length_a   1.000
_cell.length_b   1.000
_cell.length_c   1.000
_cell.angle_alpha   90.00
_cell.angle_beta   90.00
_cell.angle_gamma   90.00
#
_symmetry.space_group_name_H-M   'P 1'
#
loop_
_entity.id
_entity.type
_entity.pdbx_description
1 polymer ?
#
loop_
_entity_poly.entity_id
_entity_poly.type
_entity_poly.pdbx_seq_one_letter_code
_entity_poly.pdbx_strand_id
1 'polypeptide(L)'
;MYAANLPCGSQYRRAAALLGDYVSHAPRRYMAYLWSRLGLPTYSFHFKAVTTGIPIQYFYGLGPGFANHGAELAYEMGLPGGFTTPIQFYPPVKNVSGHLALSMEMNRRWIAFVARKNPNELKDRNSTLAWKEYNVSASNFVFDASDDDLNLYIETDDYRESACQIWTDNVAFTDYSGQRP
;
A
#
# COMPACT_ATOMS: atom_id res chain seq x y z
N MET A 1 -19.12 -18.68 -7.13
CA MET A 1 -18.61 -17.55 -7.93
C MET A 1 -17.16 -17.87 -8.24
N TYR A 2 -16.66 -17.49 -9.41
CA TYR A 2 -15.24 -17.69 -9.74
C TYR A 2 -14.53 -16.34 -9.73
N ALA A 3 -13.43 -16.22 -8.99
CA ALA A 3 -12.48 -15.12 -9.15
C ALA A 3 -11.31 -15.66 -9.96
N ALA A 4 -11.18 -15.19 -11.21
CA ALA A 4 -10.16 -15.67 -12.17
C ALA A 4 -10.04 -17.20 -12.24
N ASN A 5 -11.18 -17.84 -12.55
CA ASN A 5 -11.31 -19.28 -12.76
C ASN A 5 -11.13 -20.16 -11.50
N LEU A 6 -11.24 -19.59 -10.28
CA LEU A 6 -11.14 -20.34 -9.03
C LEU A 6 -12.36 -20.20 -8.14
N PRO A 7 -12.82 -21.28 -7.47
CA PRO A 7 -14.02 -21.24 -6.66
C PRO A 7 -13.82 -20.32 -5.45
N CYS A 8 -14.60 -19.25 -5.38
CA CYS A 8 -14.70 -18.39 -4.21
C CYS A 8 -16.14 -18.37 -3.69
N GLY A 9 -16.27 -18.36 -2.35
CA GLY A 9 -17.56 -18.20 -1.69
C GLY A 9 -18.18 -16.85 -2.02
N SER A 10 -19.52 -16.76 -2.02
CA SER A 10 -20.24 -15.52 -2.36
C SER A 10 -19.90 -14.34 -1.45
N GLN A 11 -19.34 -14.59 -0.26
CA GLN A 11 -18.96 -13.58 0.71
C GLN A 11 -17.47 -13.18 0.66
N TYR A 12 -16.65 -13.78 -0.21
CA TYR A 12 -15.20 -13.60 -0.20
C TYR A 12 -14.79 -12.11 -0.29
N ARG A 13 -15.37 -11.36 -1.23
CA ARG A 13 -15.08 -9.92 -1.39
C ARG A 13 -15.41 -9.12 -0.13
N ARG A 14 -16.49 -9.47 0.57
CA ARG A 14 -16.87 -8.80 1.82
C ARG A 14 -15.89 -9.13 2.93
N ALA A 15 -15.52 -10.40 3.08
CA ALA A 15 -14.54 -10.83 4.07
C ALA A 15 -13.16 -10.19 3.84
N ALA A 16 -12.69 -10.17 2.59
CA ALA A 16 -11.42 -9.54 2.23
C ALA A 16 -11.41 -8.03 2.50
N ALA A 17 -12.49 -7.33 2.17
CA ALA A 17 -12.61 -5.91 2.44
C ALA A 17 -12.68 -5.62 3.96
N LEU A 18 -13.49 -6.39 4.70
CA LEU A 18 -13.61 -6.27 6.16
C LEU A 18 -12.25 -6.46 6.85
N LEU A 19 -11.53 -7.52 6.48
CA LEU A 19 -10.22 -7.83 7.03
C LEU A 19 -9.18 -6.78 6.63
N GLY A 20 -9.13 -6.37 5.36
CA GLY A 20 -8.21 -5.34 4.88
C GLY A 20 -8.42 -3.98 5.55
N ASP A 21 -9.68 -3.61 5.79
CA ASP A 21 -10.01 -2.41 6.56
C ASP A 21 -9.48 -2.51 7.99
N TYR A 22 -9.75 -3.65 8.66
CA TYR A 22 -9.35 -3.87 10.04
C TYR A 22 -7.84 -3.91 10.25
N VAL A 23 -7.10 -4.66 9.41
CA VAL A 23 -5.67 -4.91 9.63
C VAL A 23 -4.75 -3.88 9.00
N SER A 24 -5.23 -3.08 8.03
CA SER A 24 -4.36 -2.18 7.26
C SER A 24 -4.95 -0.80 7.06
N HIS A 25 -6.09 -0.66 6.37
CA HIS A 25 -6.55 0.66 5.94
C HIS A 25 -6.95 1.57 7.12
N ALA A 26 -7.74 1.06 8.08
CA ALA A 26 -8.19 1.84 9.22
C ALA A 26 -7.04 2.22 10.17
N PRO A 27 -6.16 1.29 10.61
CA PRO A 27 -5.01 1.66 11.44
C PRO A 27 -4.07 2.66 10.76
N ARG A 28 -3.75 2.47 9.47
CA ARG A 28 -2.90 3.42 8.72
C ARG A 28 -3.55 4.81 8.68
N ARG A 29 -4.86 4.91 8.40
CA ARG A 29 -5.57 6.19 8.36
C ARG A 29 -5.53 6.90 9.71
N TYR A 30 -5.82 6.14 10.76
CA TYR A 30 -5.83 6.65 12.12
C TYR A 30 -4.45 7.17 12.54
N MET A 31 -3.39 6.41 12.26
CA MET A 31 -2.03 6.82 12.59
C MET A 31 -1.57 8.04 11.81
N ALA A 32 -1.86 8.11 10.50
CA ALA A 32 -1.55 9.28 9.68
C ALA A 32 -2.26 10.54 10.22
N TYR A 33 -3.54 10.42 10.58
CA TYR A 33 -4.28 11.49 11.22
C TYR A 33 -3.66 11.90 12.57
N LEU A 34 -3.37 10.95 13.46
CA LEU A 34 -2.81 11.26 14.78
C LEU A 34 -1.45 11.96 14.69
N TRP A 35 -0.52 11.46 13.88
CA TRP A 35 0.79 12.09 13.71
C TRP A 35 0.67 13.48 13.10
N SER A 36 -0.22 13.67 12.12
CA SER A 36 -0.49 14.99 11.54
C SER A 36 -1.03 15.99 12.58
N ARG A 37 -1.92 15.54 13.49
CA ARG A 37 -2.49 16.35 14.59
C ARG A 37 -1.46 16.74 15.64
N LEU A 38 -0.40 15.95 15.79
CA LEU A 38 0.74 16.25 16.65
C LEU A 38 1.76 17.19 15.98
N GLY A 39 1.50 17.66 14.76
CA GLY A 39 2.40 18.53 14.02
C GLY A 39 3.64 17.83 13.46
N LEU A 40 3.64 16.49 13.42
CA LEU A 40 4.73 15.72 12.84
C LEU A 40 4.59 15.66 11.31
N PRO A 41 5.67 15.89 10.54
CA PRO A 41 5.68 15.65 9.09
C PRO A 41 5.28 14.20 8.81
N THR A 42 4.12 14.03 8.19
CA THR A 42 3.48 12.72 8.02
C THR A 42 3.21 12.50 6.54
N TYR A 43 3.57 11.34 6.01
CA TYR A 43 3.39 11.01 4.59
C TYR A 43 2.65 9.67 4.50
N SER A 44 1.57 9.62 3.73
CA SER A 44 0.77 8.40 3.52
C SER A 44 0.74 8.05 2.05
N PHE A 45 0.65 6.75 1.71
CA PHE A 45 0.60 6.27 0.34
C PHE A 45 -0.44 5.17 0.13
N HIS A 46 -0.78 4.95 -1.14
CA HIS A 46 -1.61 3.85 -1.60
C HIS A 46 -0.89 3.15 -2.76
N PHE A 47 -0.58 1.87 -2.60
CA PHE A 47 -0.02 1.06 -3.66
C PHE A 47 -1.14 0.39 -4.47
N LYS A 48 -1.20 0.68 -5.79
CA LYS A 48 -2.25 0.19 -6.69
C LYS A 48 -1.72 -0.62 -7.88
N ALA A 49 -0.41 -0.66 -8.07
CA ALA A 49 0.20 -1.33 -9.21
C ALA A 49 -0.17 -2.80 -9.28
N VAL A 50 -0.46 -3.28 -10.49
CA VAL A 50 -0.76 -4.69 -10.77
C VAL A 50 0.56 -5.46 -10.88
N THR A 51 1.05 -6.02 -9.79
CA THR A 51 2.40 -6.63 -9.72
C THR A 51 2.49 -8.01 -10.37
N THR A 52 1.37 -8.71 -10.51
CA THR A 52 1.31 -10.03 -11.15
C THR A 52 -0.04 -10.27 -11.80
N GLY A 53 -0.08 -11.16 -12.80
CA GLY A 53 -1.31 -11.70 -13.38
C GLY A 53 -1.88 -12.90 -12.61
N ILE A 54 -1.18 -13.36 -11.56
CA ILE A 54 -1.64 -14.48 -10.73
C ILE A 54 -2.85 -14.01 -9.91
N PRO A 55 -4.00 -14.69 -10.02
CA PRO A 55 -5.15 -14.36 -9.19
C PRO A 55 -4.93 -14.72 -7.73
N ILE A 56 -5.65 -14.03 -6.83
CA ILE A 56 -5.59 -14.27 -5.38
C ILE A 56 -6.05 -15.71 -5.10
N GLN A 57 -5.11 -16.65 -5.00
CA GLN A 57 -5.45 -18.06 -5.07
C GLN A 57 -5.61 -18.77 -3.72
N TYR A 58 -4.84 -18.46 -2.67
CA TYR A 58 -4.83 -19.39 -1.52
C TYR A 58 -4.53 -18.83 -0.12
N PHE A 59 -4.49 -17.52 0.11
CA PHE A 59 -4.20 -17.06 1.47
C PHE A 59 -4.76 -15.68 1.78
N TYR A 60 -5.36 -15.55 2.97
CA TYR A 60 -5.69 -14.28 3.58
C TYR A 60 -4.38 -13.51 3.83
N GLY A 61 -4.05 -12.61 2.92
CA GLY A 61 -3.06 -11.55 3.17
C GLY A 61 -1.59 -11.83 2.86
N LEU A 62 -1.17 -12.96 2.26
CA LEU A 62 0.25 -13.20 1.94
C LEU A 62 0.45 -13.95 0.61
N GLY A 63 -0.37 -13.70 -0.40
CA GLY A 63 -0.31 -14.42 -1.68
C GLY A 63 -0.07 -13.51 -2.89
N PRO A 64 0.47 -14.04 -4.00
CA PRO A 64 0.55 -13.31 -5.25
C PRO A 64 -0.86 -12.95 -5.73
N GLY A 65 -1.05 -11.67 -6.04
CA GLY A 65 -2.28 -11.04 -6.46
C GLY A 65 -1.95 -9.66 -7.00
N PHE A 66 -2.93 -8.94 -7.56
CA PHE A 66 -2.71 -7.65 -8.21
C PHE A 66 -1.93 -6.66 -7.30
N ALA A 67 -2.57 -6.16 -6.24
CA ALA A 67 -2.00 -5.30 -5.21
C ALA A 67 -2.35 -5.88 -3.82
N ASN A 68 -1.86 -7.09 -3.54
CA ASN A 68 -2.09 -7.74 -2.24
C ASN A 68 -1.11 -7.20 -1.18
N HIS A 69 -1.33 -7.54 0.08
CA HIS A 69 -0.43 -7.16 1.16
C HIS A 69 1.01 -7.61 0.90
N GLY A 70 1.96 -6.67 0.96
CA GLY A 70 3.39 -6.88 0.74
C GLY A 70 3.81 -6.90 -0.73
N ALA A 71 2.90 -6.68 -1.69
CA ALA A 71 3.22 -6.64 -3.11
C ALA A 71 4.18 -5.49 -3.49
N GLU A 72 4.21 -4.44 -2.67
CA GLU A 72 5.06 -3.27 -2.81
C GLU A 72 6.51 -3.50 -2.41
N LEU A 73 6.82 -4.47 -1.54
CA LEU A 73 8.13 -4.59 -0.87
C LEU A 73 9.30 -4.71 -1.86
N ALA A 74 9.12 -5.45 -2.95
CA ALA A 74 10.16 -5.61 -3.97
C ALA A 74 10.47 -4.28 -4.70
N TYR A 75 9.45 -3.41 -4.85
CA TYR A 75 9.56 -2.08 -5.45
C TYR A 75 10.24 -1.11 -4.48
N GLU A 76 9.90 -1.17 -3.20
CA GLU A 76 10.51 -0.34 -2.15
C GLU A 76 12.02 -0.61 -2.02
N MET A 77 12.41 -1.88 -2.08
CA MET A 77 13.81 -2.31 -2.01
C MET A 77 14.57 -2.12 -3.33
N GLY A 78 13.90 -1.73 -4.41
CA GLY A 78 14.55 -1.52 -5.71
C GLY A 78 15.13 -2.81 -6.30
N LEU A 79 14.50 -3.97 -6.06
CA LEU A 79 15.00 -5.25 -6.56
C LEU A 79 14.96 -5.31 -8.10
N PRO A 80 15.88 -6.05 -8.74
CA PRO A 80 15.86 -6.22 -10.19
C PRO A 80 14.55 -6.84 -10.68
N GLY A 81 14.13 -6.49 -11.90
CA GLY A 81 12.95 -7.06 -12.53
C GLY A 81 13.03 -8.60 -12.61
N GLY A 82 11.95 -9.27 -12.19
CA GLY A 82 11.87 -10.74 -12.17
C GLY A 82 12.68 -11.42 -11.07
N PHE A 83 13.37 -10.67 -10.20
CA PHE A 83 14.12 -11.26 -9.10
C PHE A 83 13.20 -11.83 -8.02
N THR A 84 13.24 -13.14 -7.81
CA THR A 84 12.50 -13.84 -6.75
C THR A 84 13.39 -14.11 -5.56
N THR A 85 12.93 -13.78 -4.35
CA THR A 85 13.62 -14.20 -3.12
C THR A 85 13.31 -15.68 -2.80
N PRO A 86 14.13 -16.37 -1.97
CA PRO A 86 13.83 -17.73 -1.51
C PRO A 86 12.45 -17.83 -0.81
N ILE A 87 11.98 -16.71 -0.26
CA ILE A 87 10.66 -16.53 0.31
C ILE A 87 9.74 -16.07 -0.84
N GLN A 88 9.18 -17.01 -1.58
CA GLN A 88 8.33 -16.79 -2.77
C GLN A 88 6.94 -16.18 -2.46
N PHE A 89 6.77 -15.56 -1.30
CA PHE A 89 5.49 -14.97 -0.88
C PHE A 89 5.21 -13.61 -1.52
N TYR A 90 6.25 -12.85 -1.89
CA TYR A 90 6.11 -11.52 -2.48
C TYR A 90 6.31 -11.56 -3.99
N PRO A 91 5.42 -10.92 -4.78
CA PRO A 91 5.61 -10.81 -6.22
C PRO A 91 6.91 -10.04 -6.52
N PRO A 92 7.69 -10.46 -7.54
CA PRO A 92 8.84 -9.69 -7.97
C PRO A 92 8.38 -8.37 -8.62
N VAL A 93 9.30 -7.42 -8.75
CA VAL A 93 9.10 -6.29 -9.68
C VAL A 93 8.90 -6.86 -11.08
N LYS A 94 7.83 -6.50 -11.79
CA LYS A 94 7.66 -6.95 -13.17
C LYS A 94 8.81 -6.41 -14.03
N ASN A 95 9.34 -7.25 -14.91
CA ASN A 95 10.41 -6.86 -15.81
C ASN A 95 9.87 -6.14 -17.06
N VAL A 96 9.16 -5.04 -16.86
CA VAL A 96 8.53 -4.19 -17.88
C VAL A 96 8.73 -2.71 -17.50
N SER A 97 8.70 -1.80 -18.48
CA SER A 97 9.18 -0.42 -18.31
C SER A 97 8.45 0.35 -17.20
N GLY A 98 7.13 0.30 -17.16
CA GLY A 98 6.33 1.03 -16.16
C GLY A 98 6.64 0.58 -14.73
N HIS A 99 6.75 -0.73 -14.51
CA HIS A 99 7.06 -1.31 -13.20
C HIS A 99 8.52 -1.11 -12.76
N LEU A 100 9.48 -1.14 -13.70
CA LEU A 100 10.88 -0.80 -13.40
C LEU A 100 11.02 0.68 -13.03
N ALA A 101 10.30 1.56 -13.74
CA ALA A 101 10.24 2.97 -13.39
C ALA A 101 9.60 3.17 -12.00
N LEU A 102 8.48 2.49 -11.71
CA LEU A 102 7.84 2.54 -10.40
C LEU A 102 8.76 2.09 -9.26
N SER A 103 9.47 0.98 -9.44
CA SER A 103 10.45 0.47 -8.47
C SER A 103 11.53 1.51 -8.19
N MET A 104 12.07 2.13 -9.24
CA MET A 104 13.06 3.20 -9.09
C MET A 104 12.51 4.44 -8.37
N GLU A 105 11.26 4.82 -8.62
CA GLU A 105 10.59 5.94 -7.93
C GLU A 105 10.41 5.67 -6.44
N MET A 106 9.84 4.52 -6.11
CA MET A 106 9.57 4.12 -4.72
C MET A 106 10.87 4.05 -3.93
N ASN A 107 11.86 3.32 -4.45
CA ASN A 107 13.14 3.14 -3.79
C ASN A 107 13.83 4.48 -3.49
N ARG A 108 13.86 5.39 -4.48
CA ARG A 108 14.47 6.71 -4.31
C ARG A 108 13.76 7.55 -3.25
N ARG A 109 12.41 7.57 -3.26
CA ARG A 109 11.62 8.33 -2.27
C ARG A 109 11.82 7.77 -0.86
N TRP A 110 11.88 6.44 -0.71
CA TRP A 110 12.21 5.81 0.57
C TRP A 110 13.62 6.15 1.05
N ILE A 111 14.63 6.10 0.17
CA ILE A 111 16.00 6.53 0.50
C ILE A 111 16.01 8.00 0.94
N ALA A 112 15.30 8.89 0.25
CA ALA A 112 15.22 10.31 0.62
C ALA A 112 14.55 10.51 1.98
N PHE A 113 13.47 9.79 2.24
CA PHE A 113 12.79 9.82 3.54
C PHE A 113 13.72 9.33 4.67
N VAL A 114 14.43 8.22 4.48
CA VAL A 114 15.38 7.72 5.48
C VAL A 114 16.54 8.70 5.69
N ALA A 115 17.10 9.25 4.62
CA ALA A 115 18.27 10.12 4.71
C ALA A 115 17.96 11.54 5.21
N ARG A 116 16.76 12.06 4.90
CA ARG A 116 16.44 13.50 5.07
C ARG A 116 15.08 13.77 5.72
N LYS A 117 14.33 12.73 6.07
CA LYS A 117 12.96 12.83 6.65
C LYS A 117 11.94 13.48 5.72
N ASN A 118 12.24 13.56 4.42
CA ASN A 118 11.36 14.13 3.39
C ASN A 118 11.49 13.31 2.09
N PRO A 119 10.41 12.65 1.62
CA PRO A 119 10.48 11.79 0.43
C PRO A 119 10.65 12.57 -0.89
N ASN A 120 10.54 13.90 -0.85
CA ASN A 120 10.68 14.76 -2.04
C ASN A 120 12.10 15.30 -2.22
N GLU A 121 12.98 15.15 -1.23
CA GLU A 121 14.37 15.61 -1.32
C GLU A 121 15.22 14.65 -2.12
N LEU A 122 14.95 14.59 -3.43
CA LEU A 122 15.67 13.77 -4.40
C LEU A 122 16.73 14.64 -5.07
N LYS A 123 18.02 14.31 -4.87
CA LYS A 123 19.08 14.92 -5.68
C LYS A 123 18.82 14.48 -7.12
N ASP A 124 18.79 15.44 -8.04
CA ASP A 124 18.72 15.22 -9.49
C ASP A 124 17.34 14.87 -10.08
N ARG A 125 16.25 15.42 -9.53
CA ARG A 125 14.90 15.17 -10.07
C ARG A 125 14.01 16.41 -10.15
N ASN A 126 13.47 16.65 -11.35
CA ASN A 126 12.31 17.51 -11.61
C ASN A 126 11.02 16.67 -11.65
N SER A 127 10.68 15.98 -10.55
CA SER A 127 9.31 15.46 -10.43
C SER A 127 8.44 16.62 -9.96
N THR A 128 7.53 17.09 -10.81
CA THR A 128 6.55 18.12 -10.46
C THR A 128 5.52 17.62 -9.43
N LEU A 129 5.46 16.31 -9.21
CA LEU A 129 4.53 15.68 -8.28
C LEU A 129 5.16 15.48 -6.90
N ALA A 130 4.82 16.37 -5.97
CA ALA A 130 5.23 16.26 -4.58
C ALA A 130 4.36 15.26 -3.81
N TRP A 131 4.99 14.39 -3.02
CA TRP A 131 4.33 13.62 -1.96
C TRP A 131 4.04 14.57 -0.81
N LYS A 132 2.79 15.02 -0.75
CA LYS A 132 2.35 16.04 0.19
C LYS A 132 2.35 15.49 1.62
N GLU A 133 2.67 16.36 2.58
CA GLU A 133 2.44 16.05 3.97
C GLU A 133 0.93 15.94 4.25
N TYR A 134 0.57 14.95 5.07
CA TYR A 134 -0.80 14.59 5.40
C TYR A 134 -1.52 15.69 6.19
N ASN A 135 -0.77 16.52 6.93
CA ASN A 135 -1.28 17.71 7.64
C ASN A 135 -1.75 18.82 6.67
N VAL A 136 -1.18 18.92 5.46
CA VAL A 136 -1.52 19.92 4.44
C VAL A 136 -2.72 19.44 3.63
N SER A 137 -2.69 18.16 3.24
CA SER A 137 -3.80 17.52 2.55
C SER A 137 -3.90 16.09 3.04
N ALA A 138 -5.02 15.74 3.68
CA ALA A 138 -5.36 14.38 4.10
C ALA A 138 -5.48 13.48 2.86
N SER A 139 -4.33 13.04 2.36
CA SER A 139 -4.14 12.55 1.00
C SER A 139 -3.05 11.50 0.98
N ASN A 140 -3.14 10.60 0.00
CA ASN A 140 -2.15 9.57 -0.26
C ASN A 140 -1.38 9.92 -1.54
N PHE A 141 -0.09 9.62 -1.54
CA PHE A 141 0.66 9.48 -2.78
C PHE A 141 0.38 8.10 -3.37
N VAL A 142 -0.05 8.04 -4.62
CA VAL A 142 -0.38 6.78 -5.27
C VAL A 142 0.81 6.27 -6.06
N PHE A 143 1.19 5.03 -5.76
CA PHE A 143 2.18 4.27 -6.49
C PHE A 143 1.45 3.28 -7.41
N ASP A 144 1.43 3.60 -8.70
CA ASP A 144 0.77 2.81 -9.74
C ASP A 144 1.58 2.80 -11.04
N ALA A 145 1.37 1.76 -11.85
CA ALA A 145 1.99 1.60 -13.15
C ALA A 145 1.18 0.63 -14.01
N SER A 146 1.17 0.88 -15.32
CA SER A 146 0.88 -0.13 -16.32
C SER A 146 2.18 -0.87 -16.70
N ASP A 147 2.10 -1.84 -17.60
CA ASP A 147 3.32 -2.51 -18.08
C ASP A 147 4.23 -1.51 -18.82
N ASP A 148 3.66 -0.51 -19.50
CA ASP A 148 4.39 0.46 -20.32
C ASP A 148 4.72 1.75 -19.55
N ASP A 149 3.80 2.24 -18.71
CA ASP A 149 3.82 3.59 -18.17
C ASP A 149 3.83 3.63 -16.63
N LEU A 150 4.57 4.61 -16.10
CA LEU A 150 4.51 5.02 -14.71
C LEU A 150 3.30 5.94 -14.48
N ASN A 151 2.47 5.65 -13.47
CA ASN A 151 1.26 6.43 -13.16
C ASN A 151 1.25 6.89 -11.70
N LEU A 152 1.96 7.97 -11.39
CA LEU A 152 1.98 8.55 -10.04
C LEU A 152 0.97 9.71 -9.94
N TYR A 153 0.23 9.78 -8.84
CA TYR A 153 -0.70 10.89 -8.59
C TYR A 153 -1.01 11.06 -7.08
N ILE A 154 -1.69 12.14 -6.72
CA ILE A 154 -2.21 12.37 -5.36
C ILE A 154 -3.70 12.04 -5.35
N GLU A 155 -4.14 11.30 -4.35
CA GLU A 155 -5.57 11.08 -4.08
C GLU A 155 -5.95 11.55 -2.68
N THR A 156 -7.20 11.96 -2.50
CA THR A 156 -7.78 12.17 -1.17
C THR A 156 -7.80 10.83 -0.43
N ASP A 157 -7.52 10.85 0.88
CA ASP A 157 -7.59 9.65 1.71
C ASP A 157 -9.04 9.31 2.13
N ASP A 158 -9.93 9.15 1.16
CA ASP A 158 -11.37 8.88 1.33
C ASP A 158 -11.77 7.43 0.99
N TYR A 159 -10.81 6.62 0.54
CA TYR A 159 -11.05 5.22 0.19
C TYR A 159 -11.58 4.44 1.39
N ARG A 160 -12.84 3.98 1.27
CA ARG A 160 -13.56 3.21 2.29
C ARG A 160 -13.59 3.91 3.67
N GLU A 161 -13.57 5.23 3.70
CA GLU A 161 -13.55 6.04 4.92
C GLU A 161 -14.60 5.61 5.94
N SER A 162 -15.87 5.51 5.54
CA SER A 162 -16.97 5.14 6.44
C SER A 162 -16.85 3.72 6.99
N ALA A 163 -16.36 2.77 6.19
CA ALA A 163 -16.14 1.40 6.63
C ALA A 163 -14.93 1.31 7.59
N CYS A 164 -13.86 2.06 7.31
CA CYS A 164 -12.70 2.16 8.19
C CYS A 164 -13.05 2.80 9.54
N GLN A 165 -13.93 3.80 9.53
CA GLN A 165 -14.32 4.53 10.74
C GLN A 165 -14.97 3.62 11.80
N ILE A 166 -15.71 2.60 11.37
CA ILE A 166 -16.32 1.61 12.28
C ILE A 166 -15.25 0.95 13.16
N TRP A 167 -14.06 0.67 12.62
CA TRP A 167 -12.99 0.05 13.39
C TRP A 167 -12.36 1.03 14.38
N THR A 168 -12.13 2.27 13.97
CA THR A 168 -11.52 3.30 14.82
C THR A 168 -12.44 3.75 15.95
N ASP A 169 -13.75 3.76 15.74
CA ASP A 169 -14.74 4.09 16.77
C ASP A 169 -14.87 3.00 17.84
N ASN A 170 -14.47 1.77 17.53
CA ASN A 170 -14.68 0.59 18.37
C ASN A 170 -13.37 -0.05 18.86
N VAL A 171 -12.23 0.65 18.79
CA VAL A 171 -10.90 0.13 19.18
C VAL A 171 -10.91 -0.46 20.59
N ALA A 172 -11.62 0.16 21.55
CA ALA A 172 -11.73 -0.31 22.92
C ALA A 172 -12.41 -1.69 23.07
N PHE A 173 -13.25 -2.10 22.11
CA PHE A 173 -13.92 -3.41 22.11
C PHE A 173 -13.13 -4.49 21.34
N THR A 174 -12.08 -4.09 20.63
CA THR A 174 -11.13 -4.99 19.97
C THR A 174 -9.86 -5.24 20.79
N ASP A 175 -9.72 -4.55 21.94
CA ASP A 175 -8.65 -4.78 22.90
C ASP A 175 -8.98 -6.00 23.77
N TYR A 176 -8.39 -7.15 23.43
CA TYR A 176 -8.50 -8.39 24.21
C TYR A 176 -7.58 -8.42 25.44
N SER A 177 -6.86 -7.34 25.77
CA SER A 177 -5.96 -7.31 26.94
C SER A 177 -6.68 -7.55 28.28
N GLY A 178 -8.00 -7.28 28.32
CA GLY A 178 -8.87 -7.59 29.46
C GLY A 178 -9.42 -9.01 29.51
N GLN A 179 -9.24 -9.82 28.45
CA GLN A 179 -9.64 -11.22 28.40
C GLN A 179 -8.41 -12.12 28.45
N ARG A 180 -7.78 -12.21 29.63
CA ARG A 180 -6.86 -13.32 29.91
C ARG A 180 -7.69 -14.58 30.22
N PRO A 181 -7.30 -15.77 29.74
CA PRO A 181 -7.91 -17.03 30.18
C PRO A 181 -7.70 -17.26 31.69
#